data_AF-A0A0R2DVC0-F1
#
_entry.id   AF-A0A0R2DVC0-F1
#
_cell.length_a   1.000
_cell.length_b   1.000
_cell.length_c   1.000
_cell.angle_alpha   90.00
_cell.angle_beta   90.00
_cell.angle_gamma   90.00
#
_symmetry.space_group_name_H-M   'P 1'
#
loop_
_entity.id
_entity.type
_entity.pdbx_description
1 polymer ?
#
loop_
_entity_poly.entity_id
_entity_poly.type
_entity_poly.pdbx_seq_one_letter_code
_entity_poly.pdbx_strand_id
1 'polypeptide(L)'
;MKEEKEKVKQRYHKLANVERQSDDKLKIEDAIYDITMNYNDAIDVELLQERFDPFLLKYDYVVGDIADDKLRFKGFFVGKKKRAHLDQYANTIEDYLMEYVNPGAAYFVLEKTGIVKQKLKVKQSKFYRTKNKKTQSQKNFVLRKRERL
;
A
#
# COMPACT_ATOMS: atom_id res chain seq x y z
N MET A 1 2.84 -38.12 35.01
CA MET A 1 2.07 -37.27 34.07
C MET A 1 3.10 -36.37 33.39
N LYS A 2 3.38 -36.56 32.11
CA LYS A 2 4.41 -35.79 31.40
C LYS A 2 3.76 -34.51 30.89
N GLU A 3 4.20 -33.40 31.44
CA GLU A 3 3.83 -32.05 31.03
C GLU A 3 4.51 -31.78 29.68
N GLU A 4 3.72 -31.81 28.60
CA GLU A 4 4.18 -31.53 27.25
C GLU A 4 4.42 -30.01 27.14
N LYS A 5 5.68 -29.61 27.27
CA LYS A 5 6.09 -28.22 27.02
C LYS A 5 5.92 -27.93 25.54
N GLU A 6 4.81 -27.26 25.22
CA GLU A 6 4.54 -26.70 23.91
C GLU A 6 5.72 -25.79 23.51
N LYS A 7 6.50 -26.24 22.53
CA LYS A 7 7.66 -25.50 22.04
C LYS A 7 7.14 -24.23 21.36
N VAL A 8 7.23 -23.10 22.07
CA VAL A 8 6.94 -21.77 21.53
C VAL A 8 7.81 -21.58 20.29
N LYS A 9 7.17 -21.70 19.12
CA LYS A 9 7.82 -21.60 17.81
C LYS A 9 8.34 -20.17 17.70
N GLN A 10 9.67 -20.03 17.73
CA GLN A 10 10.36 -18.73 17.71
C GLN A 10 9.87 -17.93 16.50
N ARG A 11 9.18 -16.80 16.74
CA ARG A 11 8.62 -15.97 15.66
C ARG A 11 9.75 -15.36 14.85
N TYR A 12 9.73 -15.57 13.53
CA TYR A 12 10.77 -15.09 12.62
C TYR A 12 10.60 -13.61 12.22
N HIS A 13 9.47 -12.98 12.55
CA HIS A 13 9.18 -11.60 12.19
C HIS A 13 8.80 -10.76 13.42
N LYS A 14 9.26 -9.51 13.42
CA LYS A 14 8.84 -8.48 14.36
C LYS A 14 7.35 -8.21 14.16
N LEU A 15 6.60 -8.09 15.26
CA LEU A 15 5.19 -7.71 15.21
C LEU A 15 5.06 -6.28 14.67
N ALA A 16 4.10 -6.07 13.79
CA ALA A 16 3.76 -4.73 13.34
C ALA A 16 2.96 -4.02 14.43
N ASN A 17 3.19 -2.72 14.62
CA ASN A 17 2.32 -1.91 15.48
C ASN A 17 1.02 -1.57 14.73
N VAL A 18 -0.15 -1.87 15.31
CA VAL A 18 -1.45 -1.58 14.69
C VAL A 18 -2.29 -0.75 15.67
N GLU A 19 -2.75 0.40 15.21
CA GLU A 19 -3.56 1.34 15.99
C GLU A 19 -4.81 1.71 15.19
N ARG A 20 -5.99 1.57 15.79
CA ARG A 20 -7.22 2.10 15.18
C ARG A 20 -7.26 3.61 15.31
N GLN A 21 -7.41 4.32 14.19
CA GLN A 21 -7.51 5.79 14.16
C GLN A 21 -8.96 6.27 14.13
N SER A 22 -9.83 5.55 13.42
CA SER A 22 -11.27 5.78 13.35
C SER A 22 -12.00 4.50 12.95
N ASP A 23 -13.33 4.56 12.81
CA ASP A 23 -14.13 3.42 12.37
C ASP A 23 -13.69 2.93 10.99
N ASP A 24 -13.36 3.84 10.06
CA ASP A 24 -12.94 3.46 8.70
C ASP A 24 -11.42 3.56 8.46
N LYS A 25 -10.59 3.75 9.50
CA LYS A 25 -9.14 3.94 9.31
C LYS A 25 -8.29 3.22 10.37
N LEU A 26 -7.23 2.56 9.87
CA LEU A 26 -6.20 1.91 10.66
C LEU A 26 -4.84 2.53 10.38
N LYS A 27 -3.99 2.58 11.40
CA LYS A 27 -2.59 2.93 11.25
C LYS A 27 -1.77 1.69 11.56
N ILE A 28 -0.98 1.25 10.58
CA ILE A 28 -0.10 0.09 10.68
C ILE A 28 1.33 0.58 10.48
N GLU A 29 2.15 0.49 11.52
CA GLU A 29 3.48 1.11 11.59
C GLU A 29 3.39 2.62 11.25
N ASP A 30 4.07 3.05 10.18
CA ASP A 30 4.07 4.41 9.67
C ASP A 30 3.11 4.59 8.47
N ALA A 31 2.20 3.65 8.21
CA ALA A 31 1.24 3.73 7.10
C ALA A 31 -0.21 3.87 7.60
N ILE A 32 -0.99 4.69 6.91
CA ILE A 32 -2.44 4.84 7.13
C ILE A 32 -3.16 4.03 6.06
N TYR A 33 -4.11 3.23 6.52
CA TYR A 33 -4.99 2.41 5.73
C TYR A 33 -6.45 2.82 5.95
N ASP A 34 -7.19 2.96 4.86
CA ASP A 34 -8.63 3.12 4.88
C ASP A 34 -9.26 1.73 4.72
N ILE A 35 -10.28 1.44 5.53
CA ILE A 35 -11.06 0.21 5.46
C ILE A 35 -12.10 0.40 4.35
N THR A 36 -11.83 -0.12 3.16
CA THR A 36 -12.73 0.01 2.02
C THR A 36 -13.83 -1.04 2.02
N MET A 37 -13.57 -2.18 2.67
CA MET A 37 -14.55 -3.26 2.81
C MET A 37 -14.31 -4.02 4.11
N ASN A 38 -15.38 -4.33 4.83
CA ASN A 38 -15.36 -5.15 6.04
C ASN A 38 -16.61 -6.04 6.04
N TYR A 39 -16.43 -7.30 5.65
CA TYR A 39 -17.50 -8.29 5.57
C TYR A 39 -17.46 -9.21 6.79
N ASN A 40 -18.60 -9.37 7.46
CA ASN A 40 -18.76 -10.14 8.71
C ASN A 40 -17.80 -9.70 9.84
N ASP A 41 -17.55 -8.39 9.96
CA ASP A 41 -16.72 -7.80 11.03
C ASP A 41 -15.35 -8.49 11.20
N ALA A 42 -14.70 -8.80 10.09
CA ALA A 42 -13.43 -9.53 10.04
C ALA A 42 -12.23 -8.78 10.66
N ILE A 43 -12.37 -7.48 10.94
CA ILE A 43 -11.29 -6.65 11.45
C ILE A 43 -11.19 -6.76 12.97
N ASP A 44 -10.22 -7.56 13.41
CA ASP A 44 -9.74 -7.58 14.79
C ASP A 44 -8.34 -6.94 14.85
N VAL A 45 -8.20 -5.85 15.61
CA VAL A 45 -6.96 -5.08 15.73
C VAL A 45 -5.86 -5.88 16.43
N GLU A 46 -6.22 -6.70 17.42
CA GLU A 46 -5.27 -7.52 18.18
C GLU A 46 -4.70 -8.62 17.29
N LEU A 47 -5.59 -9.29 16.55
CA LEU A 47 -5.21 -10.34 15.60
C LEU A 47 -4.39 -9.77 14.42
N LEU A 48 -4.74 -8.58 13.92
CA LEU A 48 -3.94 -7.86 12.93
C LEU A 48 -2.52 -7.63 13.46
N GLN A 49 -2.39 -7.07 14.66
CA GLN A 49 -1.09 -6.75 15.26
C GLN A 49 -0.22 -7.99 15.42
N GLU A 50 -0.84 -9.12 15.78
CA GLU A 50 -0.16 -10.38 15.98
C GLU A 50 0.36 -11.02 14.69
N ARG A 51 -0.39 -10.85 13.59
CA ARG A 51 -0.17 -11.59 12.34
C ARG A 51 0.38 -10.76 11.19
N PHE A 52 0.28 -9.44 11.25
CA PHE A 52 0.64 -8.58 10.13
C PHE A 52 2.16 -8.59 9.92
N ASP A 53 2.58 -9.01 8.73
CA ASP A 53 3.98 -9.03 8.33
C ASP A 53 4.38 -7.64 7.78
N PRO A 54 5.42 -6.98 8.32
CA PRO A 54 5.94 -5.72 7.79
C PRO A 54 6.27 -5.75 6.29
N PHE A 55 6.53 -6.92 5.70
CA PHE A 55 6.71 -7.08 4.25
C PHE A 55 5.47 -6.64 3.45
N LEU A 56 4.27 -6.71 4.04
CA LEU A 56 3.03 -6.28 3.40
C LEU A 56 2.96 -4.77 3.20
N LEU A 57 3.75 -3.97 3.92
CA LEU A 57 3.76 -2.50 3.80
C LEU A 57 4.18 -2.00 2.41
N LYS A 58 4.81 -2.85 1.59
CA LYS A 58 5.18 -2.51 0.21
C LYS A 58 3.97 -2.43 -0.73
N TYR A 59 2.87 -3.10 -0.38
CA TYR A 59 1.65 -3.17 -1.18
C TYR A 59 0.77 -1.95 -0.94
N ASP A 60 -0.02 -1.64 -1.96
CA ASP A 60 -0.95 -0.50 -1.95
C ASP A 60 -2.31 -0.93 -1.38
N TYR A 61 -2.69 -2.19 -1.58
CA TYR A 61 -3.87 -2.81 -0.99
C TYR A 61 -3.47 -4.07 -0.23
N VAL A 62 -4.16 -4.35 0.87
CA VAL A 62 -4.02 -5.60 1.63
C VAL A 62 -5.41 -6.16 1.87
N VAL A 63 -5.63 -7.39 1.43
CA VAL A 63 -6.83 -8.17 1.73
C VAL A 63 -6.49 -9.09 2.89
N GLY A 64 -7.36 -9.12 3.90
CA GLY A 64 -7.30 -10.10 4.98
C GLY A 64 -8.56 -10.95 4.99
N ASP A 65 -8.40 -12.27 5.01
CA ASP A 65 -9.51 -13.23 5.07
C ASP A 65 -9.29 -14.25 6.19
N ILE A 66 -10.39 -14.68 6.81
CA ILE A 66 -10.37 -15.70 7.86
C ILE A 66 -10.59 -17.07 7.22
N ALA A 67 -9.56 -17.91 7.25
CA ALA A 67 -9.65 -19.29 6.79
C ALA A 67 -9.12 -20.24 7.88
N ASP A 68 -9.90 -21.27 8.20
CA ASP A 68 -9.60 -22.23 9.27
C ASP A 68 -9.21 -21.52 10.60
N ASP A 69 -10.00 -20.51 10.97
CA ASP A 69 -9.79 -19.64 12.14
C ASP A 69 -8.44 -18.92 12.17
N LYS A 70 -7.80 -18.78 11.01
CA LYS A 70 -6.53 -18.07 10.86
C LYS A 70 -6.69 -16.91 9.89
N LEU A 71 -6.24 -15.74 10.33
CA LEU A 71 -6.11 -14.58 9.47
C LEU A 71 -4.98 -14.80 8.46
N ARG A 72 -5.34 -14.71 7.18
CA ARG A 72 -4.43 -14.74 6.03
C ARG A 72 -4.37 -13.34 5.44
N PHE A 73 -3.24 -13.02 4.80
CA PHE A 73 -3.07 -11.74 4.12
C PHE A 73 -2.61 -11.95 2.68
N LYS A 74 -3.18 -11.18 1.76
CA LYS A 74 -2.73 -11.07 0.37
C LYS A 74 -2.56 -9.59 0.02
N GLY A 75 -1.39 -9.25 -0.52
CA GLY A 75 -1.05 -7.88 -0.91
C GLY A 75 -1.21 -7.65 -2.41
N PHE A 76 -1.70 -6.46 -2.77
CA PHE A 76 -1.94 -6.04 -4.15
C PHE A 76 -1.36 -4.66 -4.43
N PHE A 77 -0.99 -4.41 -5.67
CA PHE A 77 -0.40 -3.16 -6.16
C PHE A 77 -1.38 -2.40 -7.05
N VAL A 78 -1.28 -1.08 -7.03
CA VAL A 78 -1.98 -0.22 -8.00
C VAL A 78 -1.09 0.05 -9.22
N GLY A 79 -1.69 -0.04 -10.40
CA GLY A 79 -1.00 0.21 -11.68
C GLY A 79 0.00 -0.89 -12.05
N LYS A 80 0.78 -0.68 -13.12
CA LYS A 80 1.70 -1.71 -13.64
C LYS A 80 3.07 -1.64 -12.97
N LYS A 81 3.40 -2.59 -12.09
CA LYS A 81 4.75 -2.76 -11.53
C LYS A 81 5.50 -3.84 -12.29
N LYS A 82 6.67 -3.52 -12.85
CA LYS A 82 7.45 -4.39 -13.76
C LYS A 82 7.78 -5.81 -13.23
N ARG A 83 7.66 -6.05 -11.92
CA ARG A 83 7.98 -7.34 -11.26
C ARG A 83 6.79 -7.94 -10.50
N ALA A 84 5.62 -7.32 -10.56
CA ALA A 84 4.42 -7.87 -9.94
C ALA A 84 3.76 -8.88 -10.88
N HIS A 85 3.31 -9.99 -10.32
CA HIS A 85 2.50 -10.96 -11.06
C HIS A 85 1.07 -10.42 -11.27
N LEU A 86 0.34 -10.97 -12.24
CA LEU A 86 -0.99 -10.47 -12.61
C LEU A 86 -2.00 -10.55 -11.43
N ASP A 87 -1.90 -11.61 -10.62
CA ASP A 87 -2.71 -11.85 -9.42
C ASP A 87 -2.37 -10.93 -8.23
N GLN A 88 -1.40 -10.01 -8.41
CA GLN A 88 -0.98 -9.05 -7.38
C GLN A 88 -1.43 -7.64 -7.71
N TYR A 89 -2.40 -7.45 -8.61
CA TYR A 89 -2.92 -6.11 -8.94
C TYR A 89 -4.28 -5.86 -8.30
N ALA A 90 -4.54 -4.61 -7.93
CA ALA A 90 -5.77 -4.24 -7.23
C ALA A 90 -7.05 -4.58 -8.02
N ASN A 91 -6.99 -4.61 -9.36
CA ASN A 91 -8.12 -4.98 -10.20
C ASN A 91 -8.48 -6.47 -10.16
N THR A 92 -7.62 -7.33 -9.60
CA THR A 92 -7.89 -8.78 -9.44
C THR A 92 -8.28 -9.13 -8.02
N ILE A 93 -8.55 -8.13 -7.16
CA ILE A 93 -8.98 -8.37 -5.77
C ILE A 93 -10.34 -9.09 -5.76
N GLU A 94 -11.26 -8.68 -6.62
CA GLU A 94 -12.59 -9.30 -6.71
C GLU A 94 -12.49 -10.76 -7.14
N ASP A 95 -11.70 -11.06 -8.17
CA ASP A 95 -11.41 -12.44 -8.60
C ASP A 95 -10.79 -13.27 -7.45
N TYR A 96 -9.84 -12.68 -6.71
CA TYR A 96 -9.23 -13.35 -5.57
C TYR A 96 -10.24 -13.72 -4.48
N LEU A 97 -11.16 -12.80 -4.16
CA LEU A 97 -12.22 -13.04 -3.18
C LEU A 97 -13.17 -14.14 -3.66
N MET A 98 -13.49 -14.20 -4.95
CA MET A 98 -14.38 -15.23 -5.49
C MET A 98 -13.72 -16.61 -5.58
N GLU A 99 -12.42 -16.68 -5.88
CA GLU A 99 -11.72 -17.94 -6.12
C GLU A 99 -11.14 -18.60 -4.86
N TYR A 100 -10.60 -17.79 -3.93
CA TYR A 100 -9.75 -18.31 -2.83
C TYR A 100 -10.35 -18.12 -1.43
N VAL A 101 -11.36 -17.27 -1.28
CA VAL A 101 -12.05 -17.09 -0.01
C VAL A 101 -13.20 -18.08 0.08
N ASN A 102 -13.28 -18.78 1.21
CA ASN A 102 -14.36 -19.72 1.44
C ASN A 102 -15.71 -18.97 1.46
N PRO A 103 -16.77 -19.50 0.81
CA PRO A 103 -18.08 -18.88 0.87
C PRO A 103 -18.54 -18.65 2.33
N GLY A 104 -18.93 -17.42 2.65
CA GLY A 104 -19.36 -17.03 3.99
C GLY A 104 -18.24 -16.71 4.98
N ALA A 105 -16.97 -16.88 4.60
CA ALA A 105 -15.85 -16.44 5.43
C ALA A 105 -15.81 -14.91 5.55
N ALA A 106 -15.39 -14.44 6.71
CA ALA A 106 -15.19 -13.03 6.98
C ALA A 106 -13.91 -12.54 6.28
N TYR A 107 -13.97 -11.36 5.68
CA TYR A 107 -12.81 -10.74 5.05
C TYR A 107 -12.89 -9.21 5.10
N PHE A 108 -11.76 -8.55 4.91
CA PHE A 108 -11.66 -7.11 4.81
C PHE A 108 -10.66 -6.70 3.74
N VAL A 109 -10.80 -5.47 3.26
CA VAL A 109 -9.89 -4.84 2.30
C VAL A 109 -9.39 -3.52 2.87
N LEU A 110 -8.07 -3.38 2.92
CA LEU A 110 -7.37 -2.18 3.36
C LEU A 110 -6.72 -1.51 2.15
N GLU A 111 -7.02 -0.23 1.94
CA GLU A 111 -6.36 0.62 0.96
C GLU A 111 -5.35 1.54 1.66
N LYS A 112 -4.11 1.56 1.20
CA LYS A 112 -3.08 2.45 1.75
C LYS A 112 -3.28 3.88 1.23
N THR A 113 -3.73 4.78 2.11
CA THR A 113 -4.04 6.17 1.74
C THR A 113 -2.93 7.16 2.09
N GLY A 114 -1.97 6.78 2.93
CA GLY A 114 -0.83 7.64 3.24
C GLY A 114 0.29 6.95 4.00
N ILE A 115 1.47 7.60 4.01
CA ILE A 115 2.53 7.30 4.96
C ILE A 115 2.49 8.44 5.97
N VAL A 116 2.37 8.11 7.26
CA VAL A 116 2.66 9.03 8.36
C VAL A 116 4.12 9.40 8.21
N LYS A 117 4.39 10.50 7.48
CA LYS A 117 5.71 11.12 7.53
C LYS A 117 5.88 11.51 9.00
N GLN A 118 6.66 10.75 9.77
CA GLN A 118 7.29 11.32 10.95
C GLN A 118 7.83 12.66 10.49
N LYS A 119 7.43 13.75 11.17
CA LYS A 119 8.01 15.06 10.90
C LYS A 119 9.50 14.96 11.22
N LEU A 120 10.30 14.47 10.29
CA LEU A 120 11.70 14.78 10.21
C LEU A 120 11.71 16.30 10.20
N LYS A 121 12.23 16.91 11.26
CA LYS A 121 12.52 18.35 11.30
C LYS A 121 13.56 18.61 10.20
N VAL A 122 13.12 18.71 8.95
CA VAL A 122 13.93 19.21 7.86
C VAL A 122 14.12 20.69 8.19
N LYS A 123 15.27 21.01 8.79
CA LYS A 123 15.77 22.38 8.80
C LYS A 123 15.78 22.83 7.34
N GLN A 124 14.98 23.84 7.04
CA GLN A 124 14.86 24.44 5.72
C GLN A 124 16.27 24.78 5.19
N SER A 125 16.80 23.98 4.26
CA SER A 125 17.92 24.43 3.44
C SER A 125 17.32 25.35 2.37
N LYS A 126 17.49 26.66 2.60
CA LYS A 126 17.24 27.70 1.62
C LYS A 126 18.13 27.45 0.39
N PHE A 127 17.60 26.85 -0.66
CA PHE A 127 18.23 26.88 -1.98
C PHE A 127 17.27 27.53 -3.01
N TYR A 128 17.54 28.81 -3.19
CA TYR A 128 17.32 29.70 -4.34
C TYR A 128 16.17 29.38 -5.31
N ARG A 129 15.12 30.18 -5.12
CA ARG A 129 14.18 30.62 -6.15
C ARG A 129 14.88 31.71 -6.96
N THR A 130 15.32 31.45 -8.19
CA THR A 130 15.65 32.51 -9.16
C THR A 130 14.58 32.54 -10.25
N LYS A 131 13.88 33.66 -10.31
CA LYS A 131 12.95 34.06 -11.37
C LYS A 131 13.61 35.18 -12.19
N ASN A 132 13.17 35.30 -13.45
CA ASN A 132 13.35 36.40 -14.44
C ASN A 132 14.41 36.13 -15.51
N LYS A 133 14.24 36.51 -16.80
CA LYS A 133 13.22 37.32 -17.51
C LYS A 133 13.34 37.08 -19.04
N LYS A 134 12.29 37.47 -19.76
CA LYS A 134 12.02 37.41 -21.22
C LYS A 134 13.00 38.17 -22.13
N THR A 135 13.06 37.76 -23.41
CA THR A 135 13.03 38.56 -24.68
C THR A 135 12.69 37.58 -25.83
N GLN A 136 11.62 37.69 -26.64
CA GLN A 136 11.23 38.64 -27.71
C GLN A 136 12.10 38.63 -28.97
N SER A 137 11.69 37.88 -30.00
CA SER A 137 11.76 38.24 -31.44
C SER A 137 11.04 37.14 -32.24
N GLN A 138 9.78 37.32 -32.64
CA GLN A 138 9.40 37.85 -33.96
C GLN A 138 10.17 37.27 -35.15
N LYS A 139 9.38 36.56 -35.98
CA LYS A 139 9.28 36.66 -37.44
C LYS A 139 10.33 35.98 -38.34
N ASN A 140 9.76 35.19 -39.25
CA ASN A 140 10.16 34.94 -40.64
C ASN A 140 11.25 33.89 -40.89
N PHE A 141 10.85 32.74 -41.43
CA PHE A 141 11.30 32.31 -42.76
C PHE A 141 10.33 31.26 -43.34
N VAL A 142 9.25 31.74 -43.96
CA VAL A 142 8.55 30.96 -44.99
C VAL A 142 9.33 31.16 -46.29
N LEU A 143 9.57 30.04 -46.98
CA LEU A 143 9.99 29.88 -48.37
C LEU A 143 10.05 31.16 -49.22
N ARG A 144 11.20 31.39 -49.88
CA ARG A 144 11.27 31.41 -51.36
C ARG A 144 12.70 31.62 -51.89
N LYS A 145 13.03 30.69 -52.79
CA LYS A 145 13.63 30.89 -54.12
C LYS A 145 14.96 31.66 -54.26
N ARG A 146 15.88 30.89 -54.86
CA ARG A 146 16.59 31.13 -56.12
C ARG A 146 18.03 31.64 -56.03
N GLU A 147 18.86 30.87 -56.75
CA GLU A 147 19.93 31.26 -57.68
C GLU A 147 21.41 31.13 -57.24
N ARG A 148 22.13 30.44 -58.15
CA ARG A 148 23.60 30.41 -58.39
C ARG A 148 24.37 29.44 -57.50
N LEU A 149 25.16 28.50 -58.02
CA LEU A 149 25.94 28.45 -59.26
C LEU A 149 25.74 27.13 -60.02
#